data_AF-A0A3B9PU45-F1
#
_entry.id   AF-A0A3B9PU45-F1
#
_cell.length_a   1.000
_cell.length_b   1.000
_cell.length_c   1.000
_cell.angle_alpha   90.00
_cell.angle_beta   90.00
_cell.angle_gamma   90.00
#
_symmetry.space_group_name_H-M   'P 1'
#
loop_
_entity.id
_entity.type
_entity.pdbx_description
1 polymer ?
#
loop_
_entity_poly.entity_id
_entity_poly.type
_entity_poly.pdbx_seq_one_letter_code
_entity_poly.pdbx_strand_id
1 'polypeptide(L)'
;MPELAEVAYACSLWNRGLSRQIKAVHVSPTSRVFRDEDRKRFSAELAGKTLMKSETHGKQMLFTFSGDYWLGLHLGMTGSLHIKEKSHSPQKHDALLLFQAKQTLVFQDPRQFGRLRMHKGKHPPDWWTEQPVSMLSPKFTIEIVAHALNRHTKRPLKALLLDQRYFPGMGNW
;
A
#
# COMPACT_ATOMS: atom_id res chain seq x y z
N MET A 1 -3.71 14.00 1.70
CA MET A 1 -2.83 12.80 1.76
C MET A 1 -3.69 11.72 2.36
N PRO A 2 -3.92 10.58 1.69
CA PRO A 2 -4.70 9.48 2.25
C PRO A 2 -4.22 9.10 3.64
N GLU A 3 -5.15 9.00 4.57
CA GLU A 3 -4.93 8.59 5.95
C GLU A 3 -5.45 7.17 6.14
N LEU A 4 -5.51 6.73 7.40
CA LEU A 4 -5.92 5.38 7.76
C LEU A 4 -7.25 4.95 7.11
N ALA A 5 -8.25 5.85 7.10
CA ALA A 5 -9.58 5.56 6.56
C ALA A 5 -9.57 5.46 5.03
N GLU A 6 -8.96 6.42 4.32
CA GLU A 6 -8.87 6.38 2.86
C GLU A 6 -8.02 5.22 2.37
N VAL A 7 -6.99 4.84 3.12
CA VAL A 7 -6.14 3.66 2.82
C VAL A 7 -6.94 2.38 2.95
N ALA A 8 -7.74 2.23 4.01
CA ALA A 8 -8.64 1.09 4.18
C ALA A 8 -9.67 1.00 3.05
N TYR A 9 -10.30 2.13 2.71
CA TYR A 9 -11.23 2.21 1.59
C TYR A 9 -10.55 1.85 0.25
N ALA A 10 -9.41 2.46 -0.08
CA ALA A 10 -8.69 2.19 -1.31
C ALA A 10 -8.29 0.70 -1.41
N CYS A 11 -7.80 0.11 -0.32
CA CYS A 11 -7.46 -1.31 -0.25
C CYS A 11 -8.67 -2.20 -0.58
N SER A 12 -9.84 -1.85 -0.03
CA SER A 12 -11.09 -2.60 -0.25
C SER A 12 -11.52 -2.66 -1.72
N LEU A 13 -11.18 -1.65 -2.54
CA LEU A 13 -11.51 -1.64 -3.97
C LEU A 13 -10.84 -2.81 -4.69
N TRP A 14 -9.59 -3.12 -4.33
CA TRP A 14 -8.83 -4.23 -4.89
C TRP A 14 -9.27 -5.60 -4.33
N ASN A 15 -10.14 -5.66 -3.32
CA ASN A 15 -10.70 -6.94 -2.84
C ASN A 15 -11.51 -7.66 -3.94
N ARG A 16 -12.04 -6.93 -4.91
CA ARG A 16 -12.67 -7.51 -6.11
C ARG A 16 -11.69 -8.37 -6.91
N GLY A 17 -10.38 -8.20 -6.74
CA GLY A 17 -9.34 -8.97 -7.39
C GLY A 17 -8.90 -10.23 -6.63
N LEU A 18 -9.39 -10.47 -5.42
CA LEU A 18 -9.02 -11.67 -4.65
C LEU A 18 -9.40 -12.96 -5.38
N SER A 19 -8.60 -14.00 -5.15
CA SER A 19 -8.72 -15.34 -5.75
C SER A 19 -8.70 -15.35 -7.28
N ARG A 20 -8.11 -14.33 -7.91
CA ARG A 20 -7.99 -14.21 -9.37
C ARG A 20 -6.54 -14.07 -9.79
N GLN A 21 -6.18 -14.79 -10.85
CA GLN A 21 -4.86 -14.76 -11.44
C GLN A 21 -4.60 -13.44 -12.19
N ILE A 22 -3.41 -12.89 -12.00
CA ILE A 22 -2.85 -11.79 -12.78
C ILE A 22 -2.30 -12.37 -14.08
N LYS A 23 -3.01 -12.12 -15.19
CA LYS A 23 -2.62 -12.60 -16.52
C LYS A 23 -1.46 -11.83 -17.11
N ALA A 24 -1.41 -10.53 -16.84
CA ALA A 24 -0.37 -9.64 -17.32
C ALA A 24 -0.18 -8.48 -16.34
N VAL A 25 1.01 -7.89 -16.37
CA VAL A 25 1.38 -6.75 -15.53
C VAL A 25 1.96 -5.66 -16.40
N HIS A 26 1.38 -4.46 -16.34
CA HIS A 26 1.98 -3.27 -16.93
C HIS A 26 2.53 -2.38 -15.82
N VAL A 27 3.80 -2.00 -15.97
CA VAL A 27 4.48 -1.02 -15.13
C VAL A 27 4.83 0.18 -15.98
N SER A 28 4.52 1.38 -15.49
CA SER A 28 4.88 2.60 -16.22
C SER A 28 6.40 2.77 -16.30
N PRO A 29 6.97 3.02 -17.50
CA PRO A 29 8.42 3.13 -17.68
C PRO A 29 9.01 4.37 -17.01
N THR A 30 8.22 5.42 -16.81
CA THR A 30 8.65 6.71 -16.26
C THR A 30 8.26 6.90 -14.80
N SER A 31 7.39 6.04 -14.25
CA SER A 31 6.85 6.25 -12.92
C SER A 31 7.90 6.06 -11.81
N ARG A 32 7.99 7.03 -10.89
CA ARG A 32 8.95 7.03 -9.77
C ARG A 32 8.49 6.25 -8.54
N VAL A 33 7.31 5.65 -8.60
CA VAL A 33 6.79 4.84 -7.48
C VAL A 33 7.58 3.53 -7.29
N PHE A 34 8.32 3.09 -8.32
CA PHE A 34 9.20 1.92 -8.33
C PHE A 34 10.66 2.24 -7.99
N ARG A 35 10.95 3.38 -7.36
CA ARG A 35 12.34 3.86 -7.13
C ARG A 35 13.26 2.90 -6.36
N ASP A 36 12.71 1.89 -5.68
CA ASP A 36 13.45 0.87 -4.94
C ASP A 36 13.33 -0.54 -5.56
N GLU A 37 12.73 -0.64 -6.75
CA GLU A 37 12.34 -1.91 -7.36
C GLU A 37 12.83 -2.02 -8.81
N ASP A 38 13.24 -3.22 -9.21
CA ASP A 38 13.47 -3.52 -10.62
C ASP A 38 12.12 -3.74 -11.32
N ARG A 39 11.72 -2.78 -12.16
CA ARG A 39 10.45 -2.82 -12.91
C ARG A 39 10.27 -4.06 -13.77
N LYS A 40 11.34 -4.56 -14.41
CA LYS A 40 11.26 -5.75 -15.28
C LYS A 40 10.99 -6.98 -14.44
N ARG A 41 11.74 -7.13 -13.35
CA ARG A 41 11.54 -8.20 -12.37
C ARG A 41 10.14 -8.14 -11.77
N PHE A 42 9.66 -6.94 -11.41
CA PHE A 42 8.34 -6.70 -10.87
C PHE A 42 7.21 -7.21 -11.77
N SER A 43 7.24 -6.88 -13.05
CA SER A 43 6.25 -7.35 -14.02
C SER A 43 6.32 -8.86 -14.23
N ALA A 44 7.52 -9.41 -14.39
CA ALA A 44 7.73 -10.84 -14.65
C ALA A 44 7.33 -11.73 -13.46
N GLU A 45 7.62 -11.31 -12.23
CA GLU A 45 7.37 -12.13 -11.04
C GLU A 45 5.90 -12.16 -10.61
N LEU A 46 5.14 -11.08 -10.83
CA LEU A 46 3.71 -11.01 -10.51
C LEU A 46 2.81 -11.61 -11.61
N ALA A 47 3.28 -11.68 -12.85
CA ALA A 47 2.56 -12.34 -13.92
C ALA A 47 2.36 -13.84 -13.59
N GLY A 48 1.14 -14.32 -13.81
CA GLY A 48 0.72 -15.69 -13.50
C GLY A 48 0.40 -15.94 -12.02
N LYS A 49 0.60 -14.98 -11.11
CA LYS A 49 0.28 -15.14 -9.68
C LYS A 49 -1.18 -14.84 -9.39
N THR A 50 -1.73 -15.45 -8.35
CA THR A 50 -3.11 -15.21 -7.88
C THR A 50 -3.08 -14.26 -6.70
N LEU A 51 -3.87 -13.19 -6.73
CA LEU A 51 -4.02 -12.30 -5.58
C LEU A 51 -4.83 -13.02 -4.48
N MET A 52 -4.24 -13.24 -3.32
CA MET A 52 -4.78 -14.09 -2.24
C MET A 52 -5.39 -13.29 -1.10
N LYS A 53 -4.73 -12.21 -0.67
CA LYS A 53 -5.12 -11.43 0.52
C LYS A 53 -4.73 -9.96 0.34
N SER A 54 -5.46 -9.09 1.02
CA SER A 54 -5.21 -7.66 1.15
C SER A 54 -5.29 -7.26 2.62
N GLU A 55 -4.36 -6.43 3.06
CA GLU A 55 -4.26 -5.95 4.45
C GLU A 55 -3.84 -4.48 4.47
N THR A 56 -4.16 -3.78 5.55
CA THR A 56 -3.73 -2.40 5.79
C THR A 56 -3.07 -2.27 7.15
N HIS A 57 -2.08 -1.38 7.23
CA HIS A 57 -1.42 -1.00 8.48
C HIS A 57 -1.02 0.47 8.39
N GLY A 58 -1.61 1.32 9.23
CA GLY A 58 -1.42 2.77 9.14
C GLY A 58 -1.76 3.28 7.74
N LYS A 59 -0.74 3.80 7.02
CA LYS A 59 -0.90 4.31 5.64
C LYS A 59 -0.39 3.35 4.55
N GLN A 60 -0.07 2.12 4.93
CA GLN A 60 0.45 1.09 4.05
C GLN A 60 -0.64 0.07 3.72
N MET A 61 -0.58 -0.48 2.51
CA MET A 61 -1.31 -1.66 2.07
C MET A 61 -0.33 -2.79 1.78
N LEU A 62 -0.76 -4.01 2.06
CA LEU A 62 -0.03 -5.23 1.70
C LEU A 62 -0.96 -6.18 0.96
N PHE A 63 -0.56 -6.58 -0.24
CA PHE A 63 -1.26 -7.58 -1.04
C PHE A 63 -0.41 -8.85 -1.12
N THR A 64 -0.98 -9.99 -0.75
CA THR A 64 -0.30 -11.29 -0.84
C THR A 64 -0.73 -12.00 -2.10
N PHE A 65 0.22 -12.61 -2.80
CA PHE A 65 0.02 -13.38 -4.02
C PHE A 65 0.52 -14.82 -3.84
N SER A 66 0.01 -15.74 -4.67
CA SER A 66 0.46 -17.13 -4.66
C SER A 66 1.97 -17.26 -4.91
N GLY A 67 2.59 -18.29 -4.32
CA GLY A 67 4.03 -18.52 -4.42
C GLY A 67 4.86 -17.56 -3.59
N ASP A 68 4.35 -17.14 -2.42
CA ASP A 68 5.07 -16.36 -1.42
C ASP A 68 5.48 -14.96 -1.88
N TYR A 69 4.64 -14.32 -2.71
CA TYR A 69 4.87 -12.98 -3.22
C TYR A 69 4.04 -11.94 -2.46
N TRP A 70 4.66 -10.81 -2.17
CA TRP A 70 4.04 -9.71 -1.43
C TRP A 70 4.26 -8.40 -2.17
N LEU A 71 3.21 -7.60 -2.23
CA LEU A 71 3.21 -6.26 -2.81
C LEU A 71 2.83 -5.24 -1.75
N GLY A 72 3.80 -4.43 -1.34
CA GLY A 72 3.58 -3.24 -0.54
C GLY A 72 3.17 -2.06 -1.40
N LEU A 73 2.18 -1.31 -0.95
CA LEU A 73 1.71 -0.09 -1.61
C LEU A 73 1.47 1.03 -0.61
N HIS A 74 2.11 2.17 -0.83
CA HIS A 74 1.83 3.44 -0.16
C HIS A 74 1.28 4.44 -1.18
N LEU A 75 0.12 5.05 -0.92
CA LEU A 75 -0.53 5.97 -1.87
C LEU A 75 0.23 7.30 -2.03
N GLY A 76 1.08 7.67 -1.07
CA GLY A 76 1.70 8.99 -1.08
C GLY A 76 0.64 10.07 -0.84
N MET A 77 0.63 11.13 -1.65
CA MET A 77 -0.32 12.23 -1.47
C MET A 77 -1.57 12.16 -2.36
N THR A 78 -1.44 11.61 -3.57
CA THR A 78 -2.48 11.59 -4.61
C THR A 78 -2.67 10.22 -5.26
N GLY A 79 -1.99 9.20 -4.73
CA GLY A 79 -2.18 7.84 -5.20
C GLY A 79 -3.62 7.39 -5.00
N SER A 80 -4.14 6.59 -5.93
CA SER A 80 -5.48 6.02 -5.85
C SER A 80 -5.54 4.64 -6.49
N LEU A 81 -6.42 3.78 -5.97
CA LEU A 81 -6.67 2.44 -6.49
C LEU A 81 -8.03 2.39 -7.19
N HIS A 82 -8.08 1.71 -8.33
CA HIS A 82 -9.28 1.57 -9.14
C HIS A 82 -9.46 0.14 -9.65
N ILE A 83 -10.70 -0.20 -9.97
CA ILE A 83 -11.05 -1.35 -10.81
C ILE A 83 -11.55 -0.80 -12.14
N LYS A 84 -10.92 -1.23 -13.24
CA LYS A 84 -11.31 -0.88 -14.61
C LYS A 84 -11.66 -2.15 -15.38
N GLU A 85 -12.23 -1.97 -16.58
CA GLU A 85 -12.51 -3.08 -17.49
C GLU A 85 -11.22 -3.77 -17.95
N LYS A 86 -11.32 -5.05 -18.37
CA LYS A 86 -10.16 -5.83 -18.84
C LYS A 86 -9.45 -5.21 -20.05
N SER A 87 -10.16 -4.38 -20.82
CA SER A 87 -9.70 -3.68 -22.02
C SER A 87 -9.04 -2.33 -21.72
N HIS A 88 -8.96 -1.93 -20.45
CA HIS A 88 -8.36 -0.66 -20.05
C HIS A 88 -6.93 -0.52 -20.56
N SER A 89 -6.68 0.51 -21.36
CA SER A 89 -5.35 0.84 -21.88
C SER A 89 -4.60 1.75 -20.91
N PRO A 90 -3.27 1.56 -20.75
CA PRO A 90 -2.46 2.40 -19.85
C PRO A 90 -2.62 3.89 -20.13
N GLN A 91 -2.88 4.67 -19.08
CA GLN A 91 -2.99 6.14 -19.14
C GLN A 91 -1.77 6.82 -18.48
N LYS A 92 -1.58 8.11 -18.75
CA LYS A 92 -0.42 8.93 -18.30
C LYS A 92 -0.05 8.77 -16.83
N HIS A 93 -1.06 8.63 -15.95
CA HIS A 93 -0.87 8.57 -14.50
C HIS A 93 -1.01 7.17 -13.93
N ASP A 94 -1.29 6.17 -14.76
CA ASP A 94 -1.31 4.78 -14.33
C ASP A 94 0.12 4.32 -14.08
N ALA A 95 0.43 3.95 -12.84
CA ALA A 95 1.76 3.50 -12.46
C ALA A 95 1.87 1.97 -12.55
N LEU A 96 0.84 1.25 -12.10
CA LEU A 96 0.77 -0.21 -12.12
C LEU A 96 -0.62 -0.67 -12.55
N LEU A 97 -0.68 -1.58 -13.51
CA LEU A 97 -1.90 -2.30 -13.90
C LEU A 97 -1.67 -3.79 -13.74
N LEU A 98 -2.57 -4.44 -13.00
CA LEU A 98 -2.63 -5.90 -12.87
C LEU A 98 -3.87 -6.40 -13.63
N PHE A 99 -3.64 -7.00 -14.79
CA PHE A 99 -4.72 -7.48 -15.65
C PHE A 99 -5.21 -8.84 -15.17
N GLN A 100 -6.50 -8.96 -14.93
CA GLN A 100 -7.19 -10.20 -14.61
C GLN A 100 -8.16 -10.57 -15.73
N ALA A 101 -8.75 -11.77 -15.68
CA ALA A 101 -9.62 -12.26 -16.76
C ALA A 101 -10.80 -11.34 -17.11
N LYS A 102 -11.35 -10.62 -16.12
CA LYS A 102 -12.58 -9.80 -16.27
C LYS A 102 -12.38 -8.32 -15.96
N GLN A 103 -11.25 -7.93 -15.40
CA GLN A 103 -11.03 -6.56 -14.90
C GLN A 103 -9.53 -6.26 -14.82
N THR A 104 -9.20 -5.00 -14.57
CA THR A 104 -7.84 -4.53 -14.35
C THR A 104 -7.78 -3.80 -13.01
N LEU A 105 -6.85 -4.20 -12.14
CA LEU A 105 -6.53 -3.48 -10.91
C LEU A 105 -5.54 -2.37 -11.26
N VAL A 106 -5.90 -1.11 -11.02
CA VAL A 106 -5.08 0.04 -11.45
C VAL A 106 -4.65 0.84 -10.23
N PHE A 107 -3.35 1.10 -10.12
CA PHE A 107 -2.80 2.11 -9.22
C PHE A 107 -2.37 3.32 -10.04
N GLN A 108 -2.97 4.47 -9.74
CA GLN A 108 -2.65 5.75 -10.35
C GLN A 108 -1.94 6.65 -9.36
N ASP A 109 -0.94 7.41 -9.80
CA ASP A 109 -0.32 8.44 -8.97
C ASP A 109 0.19 9.65 -9.79
N PRO A 110 -0.62 10.71 -9.93
CA PRO A 110 -0.22 11.89 -10.69
C PRO A 110 1.02 12.60 -10.16
N ARG A 111 1.26 12.61 -8.83
CA ARG A 111 2.39 13.31 -8.20
C ARG A 111 3.61 12.42 -7.97
N GLN A 112 3.51 11.12 -8.25
CA GLN A 112 4.64 10.18 -8.20
C GLN A 112 5.30 10.06 -6.81
N PHE A 113 4.52 10.28 -5.75
CA PHE A 113 4.98 10.18 -4.35
C PHE A 113 4.64 8.86 -3.68
N GLY A 114 3.76 8.09 -4.29
CA GLY A 114 3.49 6.72 -3.92
C GLY A 114 4.74 5.86 -3.98
N ARG A 115 4.63 4.67 -3.42
CA ARG A 115 5.73 3.71 -3.34
C ARG A 115 5.17 2.31 -3.51
N LEU A 116 5.81 1.53 -4.39
CA LEU A 116 5.59 0.11 -4.52
C LEU A 116 6.83 -0.61 -4.01
N ARG A 117 6.61 -1.73 -3.33
CA ARG A 117 7.67 -2.62 -2.86
C ARG A 117 7.28 -4.06 -3.13
N MET A 118 8.22 -4.89 -3.56
CA MET A 118 7.99 -6.31 -3.78
C MET A 118 8.85 -7.13 -2.83
N HIS A 119 8.29 -8.22 -2.34
CA HIS A 119 9.02 -9.18 -1.53
C HIS A 119 8.64 -10.61 -1.92
N LYS A 120 9.61 -11.51 -1.88
CA LYS A 120 9.42 -12.94 -2.07
C LYS A 120 9.93 -13.67 -0.83
N GLY A 121 9.05 -14.37 -0.13
CA GLY A 121 9.39 -15.06 1.11
C GLY A 121 8.16 -15.62 1.81
N LYS A 122 8.32 -16.72 2.56
CA LYS A 122 7.21 -17.38 3.27
C LYS A 122 6.56 -16.50 4.34
N HIS A 123 7.30 -15.52 4.84
CA HIS A 123 6.86 -14.59 5.87
C HIS A 123 6.66 -13.19 5.28
N PRO A 124 5.79 -12.36 5.89
CA PRO A 124 5.69 -10.97 5.50
C PRO A 124 7.05 -10.27 5.66
N PRO A 125 7.34 -9.26 4.83
CA PRO A 125 8.62 -8.58 4.87
C PRO A 125 8.80 -7.72 6.14
N ASP A 126 10.04 -7.52 6.56
CA ASP A 126 10.41 -6.79 7.79
C ASP A 126 9.77 -5.40 7.86
N TRP A 127 9.74 -4.67 6.74
CA TRP A 127 9.14 -3.34 6.69
C TRP A 127 7.63 -3.31 6.94
N TRP A 128 6.96 -4.46 6.84
CA TRP A 128 5.57 -4.62 7.23
C TRP A 128 5.44 -5.02 8.69
N THR A 129 6.24 -5.99 9.14
CA THR A 129 6.16 -6.56 10.50
C THR A 129 6.72 -5.66 11.59
N GLU A 130 7.68 -4.80 11.26
CA GLU A 130 8.31 -3.85 12.18
C GLU A 130 7.51 -2.55 12.35
N GLN A 131 6.31 -2.46 11.77
CA GLN A 131 5.48 -1.27 11.93
C GLN A 131 5.00 -1.11 13.38
N PRO A 132 4.85 0.15 13.85
CA PRO A 132 4.32 0.43 15.19
C PRO A 132 2.92 -0.15 15.39
N VAL A 133 2.49 -0.31 16.65
CA VAL A 133 1.17 -0.82 16.98
C VAL A 133 0.08 -0.03 16.24
N SER A 134 -0.74 -0.73 15.44
CA SER A 134 -1.84 -0.13 14.69
C SER A 134 -2.84 0.54 15.63
N MET A 135 -3.28 1.76 15.31
CA MET A 135 -4.29 2.49 16.10
C MET A 135 -5.66 1.79 16.17
N LEU A 136 -5.93 0.83 15.27
CA LEU A 136 -7.15 0.01 15.30
C LEU A 136 -7.00 -1.25 16.15
N SER A 137 -5.79 -1.54 16.65
CA SER A 137 -5.55 -2.73 17.45
C SER A 137 -6.01 -2.50 18.89
N PRO A 138 -6.57 -3.52 19.58
CA PRO A 138 -6.77 -3.47 21.03
C PRO A 138 -5.48 -3.26 21.82
N LYS A 139 -4.32 -3.54 21.23
CA LYS A 139 -2.99 -3.26 21.81
C LYS A 139 -2.61 -1.78 21.78
N PHE A 140 -3.36 -0.96 21.04
CA PHE A 140 -3.17 0.49 21.03
C PHE A 140 -3.85 1.10 22.24
N THR A 141 -3.09 1.25 23.33
CA THR A 141 -3.63 1.63 24.63
C THR A 141 -3.23 3.04 25.03
N ILE A 142 -3.86 3.55 26.10
CA ILE A 142 -3.59 4.90 26.62
C ILE A 142 -2.13 5.07 27.07
N GLU A 143 -1.47 3.99 27.47
CA GLU A 143 -0.05 3.98 27.87
C GLU A 143 0.86 4.39 26.72
N ILE A 144 0.56 4.01 25.47
CA ILE A 144 1.31 4.43 24.29
C ILE A 144 1.17 5.94 24.09
N VAL A 145 -0.05 6.47 24.26
CA VAL A 145 -0.34 7.91 24.14
C VAL A 145 0.37 8.70 25.23
N ALA A 146 0.27 8.26 26.49
CA ALA A 146 0.93 8.87 27.63
C ALA A 146 2.45 8.85 27.48
N HIS A 147 3.02 7.73 27.03
CA HIS A 147 4.45 7.62 26.75
C HIS A 147 4.89 8.63 25.67
N ALA A 148 4.14 8.77 24.57
CA ALA A 148 4.43 9.72 23.51
C ALA A 148 4.41 11.17 24.03
N LEU A 149 3.39 11.54 24.82
CA LEU A 149 3.24 12.89 25.40
C LEU A 149 4.37 13.21 26.40
N ASN A 150 4.68 12.27 27.29
CA ASN A 150 5.73 12.43 28.31
C ASN A 150 7.14 12.47 27.70
N ARG A 151 7.37 11.74 26.61
CA ARG A 151 8.67 11.75 25.91
C ARG A 151 8.88 13.03 25.10
N HIS A 152 7.82 13.64 24.58
CA HIS A 152 7.88 14.80 23.68
C HIS A 152 7.17 16.04 24.22
N THR A 153 7.35 16.34 25.51
CA THR A 153 6.64 17.42 26.23
C THR A 153 6.74 18.81 25.61
N LYS A 154 7.81 19.10 24.86
CA LYS A 154 8.04 20.39 24.19
C LYS A 154 7.51 20.45 22.76
N ARG A 155 7.03 19.33 22.19
CA ARG A 155 6.59 19.26 20.80
C ARG A 155 5.11 19.69 20.71
N PRO A 156 4.73 20.54 19.74
CA PRO A 156 3.33 20.88 19.52
C PRO A 156 2.48 19.62 19.34
N LEU A 157 1.31 19.57 19.98
CA LEU A 157 0.45 18.38 19.99
C LEU A 157 0.13 17.89 18.57
N LYS A 158 -0.22 18.79 17.65
CA LYS A 158 -0.44 18.46 16.24
C LYS A 158 0.76 17.76 15.61
N ALA A 159 1.97 18.26 15.86
CA ALA A 159 3.18 17.66 15.30
C ALA A 159 3.46 16.27 15.89
N LEU A 160 3.11 16.03 17.16
CA LEU A 160 3.22 14.73 17.81
C LEU A 160 2.19 13.74 17.27
N LEU A 161 0.94 14.17 17.09
CA LEU A 161 -0.14 13.39 16.50
C LEU A 161 0.17 12.91 15.07
N LEU A 162 0.95 13.68 14.31
CA LEU A 162 1.43 13.28 12.98
C LEU A 162 2.60 12.28 13.00
N ASP A 163 3.19 11.99 14.17
CA ASP A 163 4.34 11.10 14.29
C ASP A 163 3.92 9.64 14.14
N GLN A 164 4.20 9.08 12.96
CA GLN A 164 3.79 7.72 12.59
C GLN A 164 4.42 6.63 13.47
N ARG A 165 5.44 6.95 14.29
CA ARG A 165 6.02 6.02 15.29
C ARG A 165 5.07 5.74 16.45
N TYR A 166 4.16 6.67 16.74
CA TYR A 166 3.16 6.55 17.81
C TYR A 166 1.75 6.47 17.24
N PHE A 167 1.44 7.20 16.16
CA PHE A 167 0.09 7.30 15.60
C PHE A 167 0.07 6.87 14.12
N PRO A 168 0.40 5.60 13.82
CA PRO A 168 0.49 5.12 12.44
C PRO A 168 -0.88 5.22 11.76
N GLY A 169 -0.96 6.01 10.68
CA GLY A 169 -2.21 6.25 9.96
C GLY A 169 -2.75 7.67 10.09
N MET A 170 -2.42 8.40 11.16
CA MET A 170 -2.92 9.76 11.38
C MET A 170 -2.30 10.76 10.41
N GLY A 171 -3.08 11.68 9.86
CA GLY A 171 -2.61 12.75 8.99
C GLY A 171 -3.20 14.12 9.34
N ASN A 172 -3.38 14.93 8.30
CA ASN A 172 -3.58 16.37 8.40
C ASN A 172 -5.04 16.83 8.24
N TRP A 173 -5.96 15.93 7.85
CA TRP A 173 -7.28 16.25 7.28
C TRP A 173 -7.99 17.46 7.91
#